data_AF-A0AA37S2G3-F1
#
_entry.id   AF-A0AA37S2G3-F1
#
_cell.length_a   1.000
_cell.length_b   1.000
_cell.length_c   1.000
_cell.angle_alpha   90.00
_cell.angle_beta   90.00
_cell.angle_gamma   90.00
#
_symmetry.space_group_name_H-M   'P 1'
#
loop_
_entity.id
_entity.type
_entity.pdbx_description
1 polymer ?
#
loop_
_entity_poly.entity_id
_entity_poly.type
_entity_poly.pdbx_seq_one_letter_code
_entity_poly.pdbx_strand_id
1 'polypeptide(L)'
;MVLAAAAAIILRVNLPISVALVWITNPLTMPPIFYGSYLVGTLVLNQPEQHFAFEASWAWFIESLTTIGPAFLVGSLVCASIASVIGYFGIDLMWRRSVRRAWGMRNN
;
A
#
# COMPACT_ATOMS: atom_id res chain seq x y z
N MET A 1 0.07 -11.43 -5.23
CA MET A 1 1.05 -12.27 -4.49
C MET A 1 2.26 -12.65 -5.35
N VAL A 2 2.09 -13.29 -6.51
CA VAL A 2 3.21 -13.73 -7.37
C VAL A 2 4.15 -12.58 -7.75
N LEU A 3 3.60 -11.44 -8.18
CA LEU A 3 4.40 -10.24 -8.52
C LEU A 3 5.23 -9.73 -7.32
N ALA A 4 4.64 -9.71 -6.13
CA ALA A 4 5.32 -9.27 -4.91
C ALA A 4 6.45 -10.24 -4.52
N ALA A 5 6.23 -11.55 -4.65
CA ALA A 5 7.24 -12.57 -4.39
C ALA A 5 8.41 -12.48 -5.39
N ALA A 6 8.10 -12.32 -6.69
CA ALA A 6 9.12 -12.14 -7.73
C ALA A 6 9.96 -10.88 -7.49
N ALA A 7 9.31 -9.75 -7.20
CA ALA A 7 10.00 -8.50 -6.86
C ALA A 7 10.88 -8.67 -5.60
N ALA A 8 10.40 -9.38 -4.59
CA ALA A 8 11.16 -9.61 -3.36
C ALA A 8 12.45 -10.41 -3.60
N ILE A 9 12.40 -11.42 -4.48
CA ILE A 9 13.57 -12.21 -4.88
C ILE A 9 14.57 -11.35 -5.66
N ILE A 10 14.10 -10.57 -6.64
CA ILE A 10 14.94 -9.70 -7.47
C ILE A 10 15.63 -8.63 -6.61
N LEU A 11 14.88 -7.99 -5.72
CA LEU A 11 15.38 -6.92 -4.85
C LEU A 11 16.13 -7.46 -3.61
N ARG A 12 16.19 -8.78 -3.41
CA ARG A 12 16.81 -9.45 -2.25
C ARG A 12 16.29 -8.94 -0.90
N VAL A 13 14.99 -8.66 -0.83
CA VAL A 13 14.31 -8.24 0.40
C VAL A 13 13.62 -9.43 1.09
N ASN A 14 13.09 -9.21 2.29
CA ASN A 14 12.51 -10.27 3.11
C ASN A 14 11.22 -10.85 2.48
N LEU A 15 11.37 -11.98 1.78
CA LEU A 15 10.28 -12.63 1.06
C LEU A 15 9.05 -12.96 1.93
N PRO A 16 9.19 -13.59 3.13
CA PRO A 16 8.05 -13.82 4.00
C PRO A 16 7.25 -12.56 4.34
N ILE A 17 7.94 -11.48 4.71
CA ILE A 17 7.30 -10.21 5.03
C ILE A 17 6.61 -9.62 3.80
N SER A 18 7.29 -9.62 2.64
CA SER A 18 6.71 -9.12 1.38
C SER A 18 5.42 -9.85 1.00
N VAL A 19 5.36 -11.17 1.18
CA VAL A 19 4.15 -11.96 0.89
C VAL A 19 3.06 -11.72 1.94
N ALA A 20 3.42 -11.63 3.21
CA ALA A 20 2.48 -11.39 4.31
C ALA A 20 1.79 -10.01 4.18
N LEU A 21 2.52 -8.96 3.77
CA LEU A 21 1.97 -7.61 3.63
C LEU A 21 0.88 -7.52 2.55
N VAL A 22 0.90 -8.38 1.53
CA VAL A 22 -0.17 -8.41 0.50
C VAL A 22 -1.53 -8.81 1.11
N TRP A 23 -1.53 -9.56 2.22
CA TRP A 23 -2.77 -9.95 2.91
C TRP A 23 -3.43 -8.81 3.69
N ILE A 24 -2.76 -7.65 3.80
CA ILE A 24 -3.36 -6.45 4.37
C ILE A 24 -4.56 -6.01 3.52
N THR A 25 -4.49 -6.13 2.20
CA THR A 25 -5.60 -5.82 1.27
C THR A 25 -6.48 -7.06 1.05
N ASN A 26 -7.33 -7.37 2.03
CA ASN A 26 -8.30 -8.46 2.01
C ASN A 26 -9.73 -7.91 1.73
N PRO A 27 -10.76 -8.74 1.48
CA PRO A 27 -12.09 -8.25 1.10
C PRO A 27 -12.72 -7.21 2.04
N LEU A 28 -12.33 -7.20 3.32
CA LEU A 28 -12.81 -6.23 4.30
C LEU A 28 -12.07 -4.89 4.22
N THR A 29 -10.74 -4.93 4.06
CA THR A 29 -9.88 -3.73 4.06
C THR A 29 -9.65 -3.16 2.67
N MET A 30 -9.89 -3.93 1.61
CA MET A 30 -9.69 -3.53 0.24
C MET A 30 -10.61 -2.37 -0.17
N PRO A 31 -11.94 -2.35 0.12
CA PRO A 31 -12.79 -1.21 -0.22
C PRO A 31 -12.31 0.13 0.36
N PRO A 32 -12.04 0.27 1.67
CA PRO A 32 -11.59 1.55 2.21
C PRO A 32 -10.20 1.95 1.72
N ILE A 33 -9.27 0.99 1.56
CA ILE A 33 -7.92 1.29 1.03
C ILE A 33 -8.03 1.79 -0.42
N PHE A 34 -8.79 1.09 -1.25
CA PHE A 34 -8.86 1.40 -2.69
C PHE A 34 -9.61 2.71 -2.94
N TYR A 35 -10.69 2.95 -2.20
CA TYR A 35 -11.41 4.21 -2.26
C TYR A 35 -10.53 5.37 -1.78
N GLY A 36 -9.78 5.19 -0.69
CA GLY A 36 -8.81 6.18 -0.22
C GLY A 36 -7.73 6.49 -1.26
N SER A 37 -7.16 5.45 -1.90
CA SER A 37 -6.22 5.61 -3.02
C SER A 37 -6.84 6.39 -4.17
N TYR A 38 -8.08 6.09 -4.55
CA TYR A 38 -8.78 6.81 -5.61
C TYR A 38 -8.96 8.29 -5.26
N LEU A 39 -9.41 8.62 -4.05
CA LEU A 39 -9.57 10.01 -3.60
C LEU A 39 -8.26 10.79 -3.60
N VAL A 40 -7.16 10.16 -3.15
CA VAL A 40 -5.83 10.79 -3.24
C VAL A 40 -5.46 11.02 -4.71
N GLY A 41 -5.77 10.06 -5.58
CA GLY A 41 -5.53 10.15 -7.01
C GLY A 41 -6.31 11.27 -7.72
N THR A 42 -7.60 11.38 -7.46
CA THR A 42 -8.46 12.43 -8.02
C THR A 42 -8.03 13.81 -7.54
N LEU A 43 -7.63 13.92 -6.27
CA LEU A 43 -7.07 15.14 -5.71
C LEU A 43 -5.76 15.55 -6.40
N VAL A 44 -4.86 14.60 -6.65
CA VAL A 44 -3.58 14.86 -7.31
C VAL A 44 -3.76 15.20 -8.80
N LEU A 45 -4.67 14.52 -9.49
CA LEU A 45 -4.96 14.74 -10.92
C LEU A 45 -5.99 15.87 -11.17
N ASN A 46 -6.55 16.46 -10.11
CA ASN A 46 -7.61 17.46 -10.16
C ASN A 46 -8.80 17.03 -11.05
N GLN A 47 -9.20 15.76 -10.93
CA GLN A 47 -10.32 15.18 -11.68
C GLN A 47 -11.58 15.13 -10.80
N PRO A 48 -12.78 15.35 -11.39
CA PRO A 48 -14.03 15.23 -10.64
C PRO A 48 -14.23 13.80 -10.16
N GLU A 49 -14.70 13.65 -8.92
CA GLU A 49 -15.08 12.36 -8.36
C GLU A 49 -16.20 11.74 -9.20
N GLN A 50 -15.97 10.53 -9.71
CA GLN A 50 -16.99 9.79 -10.44
C GLN A 50 -17.74 8.88 -9.48
N HIS A 51 -19.06 8.89 -9.55
CA HIS A 51 -19.89 7.97 -8.78
C HIS A 51 -19.60 6.53 -9.20
N PHE A 52 -18.99 5.78 -8.29
CA PHE A 52 -18.66 4.38 -8.49
C PHE A 52 -19.86 3.49 -8.15
N ALA A 53 -20.60 3.06 -9.16
CA ALA A 53 -21.53 1.95 -9.05
C ALA A 53 -20.78 0.67 -9.44
N PHE A 54 -20.45 -0.17 -8.48
CA PHE A 54 -19.80 -1.45 -8.75
C PHE A 54 -20.78 -2.37 -9.49
N GLU A 55 -20.52 -2.65 -10.76
CA GLU A 55 -21.20 -3.69 -11.52
C GLU A 55 -20.23 -4.83 -11.79
N ALA A 56 -20.59 -6.04 -11.37
CA ALA A 56 -19.77 -7.24 -11.63
C ALA A 56 -19.93 -7.70 -13.09
N SER A 57 -19.58 -6.84 -14.05
CA SER A 57 -19.58 -7.13 -15.49
C SER A 57 -18.18 -6.94 -16.09
N TRP A 58 -17.86 -7.74 -17.10
CA TRP A 58 -16.57 -7.64 -17.80
C TRP A 58 -16.40 -6.29 -18.52
N ALA A 59 -17.51 -5.75 -19.04
CA ALA A 59 -17.52 -4.43 -19.68
C ALA A 59 -17.19 -3.32 -18.68
N TRP A 60 -17.83 -3.33 -17.52
CA TRP A 60 -17.58 -2.38 -16.44
C TRP A 60 -16.12 -2.42 -15.94
N PHE A 61 -15.53 -3.62 -15.88
CA PHE A 61 -14.12 -3.76 -15.48
C PHE A 61 -13.16 -3.06 -16.46
N ILE A 62 -13.36 -3.28 -17.77
CA ILE A 62 -12.54 -2.65 -18.82
C ILE A 62 -12.72 -1.12 -18.80
N GLU A 63 -13.96 -0.65 -18.64
CA GLU A 63 -14.28 0.77 -18.60
C GLU A 63 -13.73 1.46 -17.33
N SER A 64 -13.76 0.77 -16.20
CA SER A 64 -13.17 1.26 -14.94
C SER A 64 -11.65 1.39 -15.03
N LEU A 65 -10.97 0.55 -15.82
CA LEU A 65 -9.51 0.64 -16.01
C LEU A 65 -9.08 1.89 -16.78
N THR A 66 -9.90 2.40 -17.69
CA THR A 66 -9.56 3.59 -18.50
C THR A 66 -10.01 4.89 -17.84
N THR A 67 -11.10 4.85 -17.07
CA THR A 67 -11.67 6.03 -16.39
C THR A 67 -11.05 6.25 -15.01
N ILE A 68 -11.15 5.25 -14.14
CA ILE A 68 -10.75 5.31 -12.72
C ILE A 68 -9.31 4.84 -12.53
N GLY A 69 -8.84 3.94 -13.39
CA GLY A 69 -7.50 3.35 -13.33
C GLY A 69 -6.37 4.37 -13.20
N PRO A 70 -6.32 5.47 -13.97
CA PRO A 70 -5.25 6.47 -13.86
C PRO A 70 -5.20 7.12 -12.48
N ALA A 71 -6.32 7.63 -11.97
CA ALA A 71 -6.40 8.23 -10.65
C ALA A 71 -6.05 7.21 -9.56
N PHE A 72 -6.61 6.01 -9.64
CA PHE A 72 -6.33 4.94 -8.68
C PHE A 72 -4.84 4.56 -8.63
N LEU A 73 -4.16 4.44 -9.77
CA LEU A 73 -2.74 4.12 -9.83
C LEU A 73 -1.87 5.23 -9.26
N VAL A 74 -2.15 6.49 -9.62
CA VAL A 74 -1.42 7.66 -9.10
C VAL A 74 -1.59 7.77 -7.59
N GLY A 75 -2.82 7.69 -7.10
CA GLY A 75 -3.08 7.75 -5.67
C GLY A 75 -2.48 6.56 -4.92
N SER A 76 -2.52 5.35 -5.50
CA SER A 76 -1.84 4.18 -4.92
C SER A 76 -0.33 4.38 -4.82
N LEU A 77 0.30 4.97 -5.85
CA LEU A 77 1.74 5.27 -5.83
C LEU A 77 2.10 6.29 -4.74
N VAL A 78 1.29 7.36 -4.60
CA VAL A 78 1.48 8.38 -3.56
C VAL A 78 1.32 7.75 -2.16
N CYS A 79 0.22 7.04 -1.93
CA CYS A 79 -0.04 6.35 -0.66
C CYS A 79 1.07 5.34 -0.32
N ALA A 80 1.49 4.52 -1.29
CA ALA A 80 2.57 3.54 -1.09
C ALA A 80 3.90 4.20 -0.76
N SER A 81 4.23 5.33 -1.41
CA SER A 81 5.46 6.08 -1.15
C SER A 81 5.48 6.63 0.28
N ILE A 82 4.37 7.26 0.70
CA ILE A 82 4.22 7.79 2.06
C ILE A 82 4.29 6.64 3.09
N ALA A 83 3.55 5.57 2.87
CA ALA A 83 3.54 4.41 3.75
C ALA A 83 4.92 3.74 3.85
N SER A 84 5.68 3.67 2.76
CA SER A 84 7.04 3.13 2.73
C SER A 84 7.99 3.97 3.60
N VAL A 85 7.94 5.30 3.45
CA VAL A 85 8.76 6.23 4.26
C VAL A 85 8.42 6.09 5.74
N ILE A 86 7.13 6.14 6.09
CA ILE A 86 6.68 6.00 7.48
C ILE A 86 7.07 4.64 8.05
N GLY A 87 6.88 3.57 7.28
CA GLY A 87 7.22 2.21 7.69
C GLY A 87 8.71 2.04 7.97
N TYR A 88 9.57 2.56 7.08
CA TYR A 88 11.02 2.48 7.25
C TYR A 88 11.48 3.21 8.53
N PHE A 89 11.11 4.48 8.68
CA PHE A 89 11.50 5.27 9.85
C PHE A 89 10.86 4.75 11.14
N GLY A 90 9.63 4.23 11.07
CA GLY A 90 8.95 3.59 12.20
C GLY A 90 9.72 2.37 12.71
N ILE A 91 10.11 1.46 11.81
CA ILE A 91 10.88 0.27 12.16
C ILE A 91 12.27 0.64 12.70
N ASP A 92 12.98 1.58 12.05
CA ASP A 92 14.30 2.03 12.50
C ASP A 92 14.23 2.65 13.91
N LEU A 93 13.22 3.48 14.18
CA LEU A 93 13.03 4.08 15.50
C LEU A 93 12.68 3.04 16.57
N MET A 94 11.80 2.09 16.25
CA MET A 94 11.46 0.98 17.14
C MET A 94 12.68 0.12 17.46
N TRP A 95 13.47 -0.21 16.44
CA TRP A 95 14.72 -0.94 16.58
C TRP A 95 15.71 -0.21 17.49
N ARG A 96 15.98 1.07 17.24
CA ARG A 96 16.89 1.88 18.06
C ARG A 96 16.42 2.00 19.51
N ARG A 97 15.11 2.10 19.76
CA ARG A 97 14.55 2.11 21.12
C ARG A 97 14.71 0.76 21.80
N SER A 98 14.45 -0.33 21.09
CA SER A 98 14.62 -1.71 21.59
C SER A 98 16.07 -1.97 22.01
N VAL A 99 17.03 -1.65 21.14
CA VAL A 99 18.45 -1.82 21.41
C VAL A 99 18.89 -1.00 22.63
N ARG A 100 18.54 0.30 22.69
CA ARG A 100 18.89 1.15 23.84
C ARG A 100 18.32 0.63 25.17
N ARG A 101 17.08 0.15 25.19
CA ARG A 101 16.48 -0.47 26.38
C ARG A 101 17.25 -1.74 26.80
N ALA A 102 17.60 -2.59 25.83
CA ALA A 102 18.35 -3.82 26.10
C ALA A 102 19.75 -3.52 26.69
N TRP A 103 20.44 -2.48 26.22
CA TRP A 103 21.71 -2.04 26.80
C TRP A 103 21.54 -1.44 28.19
N GLY A 104 20.49 -0.65 28.44
CA GLY A 104 20.20 -0.11 29.77
C GLY A 104 19.92 -1.18 30.83
N MET A 105 19.23 -2.26 30.45
CA MET A 105 18.96 -3.40 31.34
C MET A 105 20.20 -4.26 31.66
N ARG A 106 21.31 -4.08 30.94
CA ARG A 106 22.58 -4.79 31.19
C ARG A 106 23.55 -4.00 32.08
N ASN A 107 23.32 -2.69 32.23
CA ASN A 107 24.22 -1.77 32.93
C ASN A 107 23.66 -1.30 34.29
N ASN A 108 22.61 -1.96 34.78
CA ASN A 108 22.00 -1.80 36.09
C ASN A 108 21.82 -3.18 36.72
#